data_AF-A0A946MI17-F1
#
_entry.id   AF-A0A946MI17-F1
#
_cell.length_a   1.000
_cell.length_b   1.000
_cell.length_c   1.000
_cell.angle_alpha   90.00
_cell.angle_beta   90.00
_cell.angle_gamma   90.00
#
_symmetry.space_group_name_H-M   'P 1'
#
loop_
_entity.id
_entity.type
_entity.pdbx_description
1 polymer ?
#
loop_
_entity_poly.entity_id
_entity_poly.type
_entity_poly.pdbx_seq_one_letter_code
_entity_poly.pdbx_strand_id
1 'polypeptide(L)'
;MMYEHFDNTVKGIQDKLNQDPEGINARKKYVLELSRLGRKLYSKNETIAWCGVTAPFDLLSSMGVTSCFVEFVGAMLASTQTAGFFFEGAEDEGFATDSCAYHRAVMGAVLKNAMPEPDFIIGTSSPCTAGLAIVENFAHQYKKDFFVLNVPQNYTKDAIKYLSNQVEELVGFVSGHTKKPLSKEKLNLALENFNLSSQLLKDIYELAKTKPSPVDSRLLRDFGVVMALLMGTKTGVDICQAFKDELNHRIKTGRHHASKEKKRLMWIQNRIQYPFPMDNMLDDLGAKIVVDELNNVTWEPMDTDNPYESIAKRMISIPFSMSTSERIKTMQNLALEYQIDGAINPCHWGCRQGTGARGL
;
A
#
# COMPACT_ATOMS: atom_id res chain seq x y z
N MET A 1 9.45 -16.88 -17.52
CA MET A 1 10.45 -16.08 -16.79
C MET A 1 9.91 -15.45 -15.51
N MET A 2 9.10 -14.37 -15.54
CA MET A 2 8.66 -13.71 -14.28
C MET A 2 7.70 -14.55 -13.42
N TYR A 3 6.75 -15.27 -14.03
CA TYR A 3 5.90 -16.22 -13.30
C TYR A 3 6.73 -17.26 -12.55
N GLU A 4 7.72 -17.87 -13.23
CA GLU A 4 8.60 -18.89 -12.65
C GLU A 4 9.46 -18.31 -11.53
N HIS A 5 9.93 -17.06 -11.67
CA HIS A 5 10.66 -16.36 -10.61
C HIS A 5 9.81 -16.26 -9.33
N PHE A 6 8.56 -15.79 -9.44
CA PHE A 6 7.67 -15.72 -8.29
C PHE A 6 7.26 -17.10 -7.77
N ASP A 7 7.03 -18.08 -8.65
CA ASP A 7 6.68 -19.44 -8.23
C ASP A 7 7.82 -20.11 -7.45
N ASN A 8 9.06 -19.97 -7.92
CA ASN A 8 10.25 -20.45 -7.21
C ASN A 8 10.45 -19.70 -5.88
N THR A 9 10.20 -18.40 -5.85
CA THR A 9 10.27 -17.60 -4.61
C THR A 9 9.22 -18.06 -3.59
N VAL A 10 7.98 -18.28 -4.03
CA VAL A 10 6.90 -18.79 -3.18
C VAL A 10 7.25 -20.17 -2.62
N LYS A 11 7.71 -21.10 -3.47
CA LYS A 11 8.15 -22.44 -3.05
C LYS A 11 9.29 -22.36 -2.04
N GLY A 12 10.34 -21.60 -2.36
CA GLY A 12 11.51 -21.48 -1.49
C GLY A 12 11.21 -20.84 -0.13
N ILE A 13 10.29 -19.87 -0.06
CA ILE A 13 9.82 -19.34 1.23
C ILE A 13 8.99 -20.39 1.96
N GLN A 14 8.05 -21.05 1.29
CA GLN A 14 7.18 -22.07 1.89
C GLN A 14 7.99 -23.25 2.47
N ASP A 15 8.99 -23.73 1.74
CA ASP A 15 9.87 -24.82 2.19
C ASP A 15 10.62 -24.43 3.47
N LYS A 16 11.14 -23.20 3.53
CA LYS A 16 11.77 -22.65 4.74
C LYS A 16 10.79 -22.53 5.91
N LEU A 17 9.53 -22.18 5.65
CA LEU A 17 8.49 -22.12 6.68
C LEU A 17 8.12 -23.51 7.20
N ASN A 18 8.13 -24.52 6.34
CA ASN A 18 7.85 -25.91 6.74
C ASN A 18 9.00 -26.54 7.55
N GLN A 19 10.25 -26.15 7.26
CA GLN A 19 11.44 -26.66 7.96
C GLN A 19 11.65 -26.06 9.35
N ASP A 20 11.21 -24.81 9.57
CA ASP A 20 11.34 -24.11 10.86
C ASP A 20 10.04 -23.36 11.20
N PRO A 21 9.00 -24.08 11.70
CA PRO A 21 7.73 -23.49 12.07
C PRO A 21 7.81 -22.50 13.25
N GLU A 22 8.82 -22.63 14.11
CA GLU A 22 8.99 -21.78 15.29
C GLU A 22 9.81 -20.51 15.01
N GLY A 23 10.71 -20.52 14.02
CA GLY A 23 11.43 -19.33 13.52
C GLY A 23 10.62 -18.47 12.53
N ILE A 24 9.30 -18.67 12.48
CA ILE A 24 8.38 -17.88 11.67
C ILE A 24 8.11 -16.55 12.37
N ASN A 25 8.55 -15.46 11.75
CA ASN A 25 8.12 -14.11 12.11
C ASN A 25 7.06 -13.59 11.11
N ALA A 26 6.28 -12.60 11.52
CA ALA A 26 5.17 -12.05 10.74
C ALA A 26 5.63 -11.52 9.37
N ARG A 27 6.87 -11.01 9.30
CA ARG A 27 7.47 -10.51 8.06
C ARG A 27 7.65 -11.59 7.00
N LYS A 28 8.07 -12.82 7.36
CA LYS A 28 8.18 -13.91 6.39
C LYS A 28 6.82 -14.29 5.80
N LYS A 29 5.78 -14.36 6.63
CA LYS A 29 4.39 -14.58 6.16
C LYS A 29 3.95 -13.48 5.21
N TYR A 30 4.22 -12.23 5.57
CA TYR A 30 3.91 -11.08 4.73
C TYR A 30 4.61 -11.11 3.36
N VAL A 31 5.91 -11.36 3.34
CA VAL A 31 6.68 -11.46 2.08
C VAL A 31 6.20 -12.65 1.22
N LEU A 32 5.80 -13.76 1.84
CA LEU A 32 5.20 -14.89 1.12
C LEU A 32 3.94 -14.46 0.39
N GLU A 33 3.04 -13.73 1.04
CA GLU A 33 1.77 -13.30 0.44
C GLU A 33 1.97 -12.25 -0.65
N LEU A 34 2.92 -11.32 -0.49
CA LEU A 34 3.31 -10.41 -1.57
C LEU A 34 3.92 -11.17 -2.76
N SER A 35 4.69 -12.23 -2.51
CA SER A 35 5.25 -13.09 -3.56
C SER A 35 4.14 -13.89 -4.27
N ARG A 36 3.10 -14.32 -3.54
CA ARG A 36 1.92 -14.97 -4.11
C ARG A 36 1.10 -14.00 -4.96
N LEU A 37 0.95 -12.75 -4.53
CA LEU A 37 0.35 -11.70 -5.34
C LEU A 37 1.15 -11.49 -6.64
N GLY A 38 2.48 -11.38 -6.55
CA GLY A 38 3.36 -11.34 -7.72
C GLY A 38 3.14 -12.53 -8.65
N ARG A 39 3.10 -13.76 -8.11
CA ARG A 39 2.81 -14.96 -8.92
C ARG A 39 1.45 -14.88 -9.64
N LYS A 40 0.40 -14.39 -8.96
CA LYS A 40 -0.94 -14.22 -9.55
C LYS A 40 -0.93 -13.17 -10.66
N LEU A 41 -0.28 -12.04 -10.45
CA LEU A 41 -0.17 -10.97 -11.46
C LEU A 41 0.50 -11.43 -12.77
N TYR A 42 1.38 -12.43 -12.73
CA TYR A 42 2.01 -13.00 -13.93
C TYR A 42 1.37 -14.33 -14.38
N SER A 43 0.24 -14.72 -13.78
CA SER A 43 -0.52 -15.92 -14.16
C SER A 43 -1.45 -15.62 -15.32
N LYS A 44 -1.62 -16.57 -16.25
CA LYS A 44 -2.57 -16.46 -17.36
C LYS A 44 -4.03 -16.77 -16.98
N ASN A 45 -4.26 -17.23 -15.75
CA ASN A 45 -5.57 -17.71 -15.28
C ASN A 45 -6.28 -16.70 -14.36
N GLU A 46 -5.69 -15.54 -14.15
CA GLU A 46 -6.21 -14.50 -13.26
C GLU A 46 -6.79 -13.35 -14.08
N THR A 47 -7.85 -12.71 -13.58
CA THR A 47 -8.27 -11.40 -14.10
C THR A 47 -7.45 -10.33 -13.42
N ILE A 48 -6.71 -9.54 -14.19
CA ILE A 48 -5.69 -8.61 -13.68
C ILE A 48 -6.12 -7.16 -13.90
N ALA A 49 -5.98 -6.34 -12.86
CA ALA A 49 -6.17 -4.89 -12.94
C ALA A 49 -4.96 -4.13 -12.37
N TRP A 50 -4.40 -3.21 -13.17
CA TRP A 50 -3.48 -2.19 -12.67
C TRP A 50 -4.26 -1.00 -12.16
N CYS A 51 -3.91 -0.51 -10.97
CA CYS A 51 -4.71 0.47 -10.25
C CYS A 51 -3.91 1.71 -9.82
N GLY A 52 -4.63 2.80 -9.51
CA GLY A 52 -4.13 3.83 -8.62
C GLY A 52 -4.10 3.36 -7.16
N VAL A 53 -3.22 3.94 -6.34
CA VAL A 53 -2.97 3.51 -4.95
C VAL A 53 -4.19 3.59 -4.01
N THR A 54 -5.19 4.42 -4.31
CA THR A 54 -6.41 4.55 -3.48
C THR A 54 -7.60 3.73 -4.00
N ALA A 55 -7.39 2.84 -4.97
CA ALA A 55 -8.43 1.97 -5.48
C ALA A 55 -8.97 1.04 -4.38
N PRO A 56 -10.25 0.62 -4.46
CA PRO A 56 -10.85 -0.26 -3.47
C PRO A 56 -10.46 -1.74 -3.70
N PHE A 57 -9.24 -2.13 -3.31
CA PHE A 57 -8.69 -3.47 -3.55
C PHE A 57 -9.52 -4.61 -2.94
N ASP A 58 -10.15 -4.38 -1.79
CA ASP A 58 -11.08 -5.31 -1.13
C ASP A 58 -12.33 -5.59 -1.98
N LEU A 59 -12.91 -4.54 -2.59
CA LEU A 59 -14.00 -4.69 -3.54
C LEU A 59 -13.55 -5.50 -4.76
N LEU A 60 -12.40 -5.15 -5.36
CA LEU A 60 -11.86 -5.85 -6.52
C LEU A 60 -11.57 -7.33 -6.21
N SER A 61 -10.98 -7.62 -5.04
CA SER A 61 -10.74 -8.99 -4.59
C SER A 61 -12.05 -9.76 -4.39
N SER A 62 -13.11 -9.13 -3.87
CA SER A 62 -14.43 -9.78 -3.72
C SER A 62 -15.06 -10.17 -5.07
N MET A 63 -14.70 -9.45 -6.13
CA MET A 63 -15.09 -9.70 -7.52
C MET A 63 -14.16 -10.69 -8.24
N GLY A 64 -13.13 -11.21 -7.57
CA GLY A 64 -12.18 -12.15 -8.14
C GLY A 64 -11.14 -11.49 -9.06
N VAL A 65 -10.86 -10.21 -8.87
CA VAL A 65 -9.83 -9.47 -9.61
C VAL A 65 -8.54 -9.44 -8.80
N THR A 66 -7.45 -9.94 -9.39
CA THR A 66 -6.10 -9.74 -8.88
C THR A 66 -5.65 -8.33 -9.25
N SER A 67 -5.58 -7.43 -8.28
CA SER A 67 -5.29 -6.02 -8.50
C SER A 67 -4.05 -5.55 -7.75
N CYS A 68 -3.36 -4.57 -8.32
CA CYS A 68 -2.17 -3.97 -7.71
C CYS A 68 -2.01 -2.53 -8.16
N PHE A 69 -1.57 -1.65 -7.26
CA PHE A 69 -1.23 -0.29 -7.67
C PHE A 69 0.15 -0.21 -8.31
N VAL A 70 0.29 0.66 -9.31
CA VAL A 70 1.50 0.76 -10.13
C VAL A 70 2.73 1.19 -9.30
N GLU A 71 2.55 2.05 -8.29
CA GLU A 71 3.65 2.50 -7.43
C GLU A 71 4.29 1.37 -6.61
N PHE A 72 3.54 0.29 -6.31
CA PHE A 72 4.09 -0.87 -5.62
C PHE A 72 5.19 -1.52 -6.46
N VAL A 73 4.96 -1.63 -7.77
CA VAL A 73 5.96 -2.16 -8.69
C VAL A 73 7.17 -1.23 -8.75
N GLY A 74 6.96 0.08 -8.80
CA GLY A 74 8.06 1.05 -8.78
C GLY A 74 8.93 0.92 -7.52
N ALA A 75 8.31 0.72 -6.36
CA ALA A 75 9.00 0.43 -5.12
C ALA A 75 9.79 -0.89 -5.16
N MET A 76 9.22 -1.94 -5.77
CA MET A 76 9.90 -3.23 -5.94
C MET A 76 11.10 -3.16 -6.91
N LEU A 77 10.97 -2.41 -8.00
CA LEU A 77 12.08 -2.17 -8.94
C LEU A 77 13.22 -1.40 -8.27
N ALA A 78 12.89 -0.42 -7.41
CA ALA A 78 13.87 0.31 -6.64
C ALA A 78 14.57 -0.57 -5.60
N SER A 79 13.83 -1.39 -4.85
CA SER A 79 14.40 -2.25 -3.81
C SER A 79 15.29 -3.36 -4.36
N THR A 80 15.00 -3.84 -5.57
CA THR A 80 15.83 -4.81 -6.30
C THR A 80 16.98 -4.16 -7.08
N GLN A 81 17.14 -2.83 -7.00
CA GLN A 81 18.14 -2.06 -7.74
C GLN A 81 18.06 -2.21 -9.27
N THR A 82 16.88 -2.52 -9.78
CA THR A 82 16.62 -2.69 -11.22
C THR A 82 15.98 -1.46 -11.86
N ALA A 83 15.47 -0.51 -11.06
CA ALA A 83 14.79 0.70 -11.55
C ALA A 83 15.63 1.51 -12.56
N GLY A 84 16.96 1.57 -12.39
CA GLY A 84 17.87 2.28 -13.31
C GLY A 84 17.72 1.84 -14.77
N PHE A 85 17.62 0.53 -15.01
CA PHE A 85 17.44 -0.03 -16.35
C PHE A 85 16.12 0.39 -17.01
N PHE A 86 15.09 0.70 -16.21
CA PHE A 86 13.78 1.11 -16.71
C PHE A 86 13.68 2.63 -16.88
N PHE A 87 14.44 3.43 -16.13
CA PHE A 87 14.45 4.89 -16.30
C PHE A 87 14.83 5.31 -17.71
N GLU A 88 15.90 4.73 -18.26
CA GLU A 88 16.38 5.03 -19.62
C GLU A 88 15.26 4.88 -20.67
N GLY A 89 14.52 3.76 -20.61
CA GLY A 89 13.43 3.50 -21.56
C GLY A 89 12.26 4.47 -21.42
N ALA A 90 11.96 4.93 -20.20
CA ALA A 90 10.93 5.95 -20.02
C ALA A 90 11.41 7.32 -20.52
N GLU A 91 12.67 7.67 -20.28
CA GLU A 91 13.25 8.96 -20.68
C GLU A 91 13.37 9.09 -22.20
N ASP A 92 13.73 8.01 -22.89
CA ASP A 92 13.77 7.94 -24.36
C ASP A 92 12.39 8.16 -25.01
N GLU A 93 11.31 7.74 -24.33
CA GLU A 93 9.92 7.96 -24.76
C GLU A 93 9.36 9.34 -24.32
N GLY A 94 10.22 10.20 -23.74
CA GLY A 94 9.89 11.60 -23.43
C GLY A 94 9.38 11.85 -22.01
N PHE A 95 9.47 10.88 -21.09
CA PHE A 95 9.15 11.13 -19.68
C PHE A 95 10.25 12.00 -19.03
N ALA A 96 9.86 13.14 -18.49
CA ALA A 96 10.80 14.08 -17.88
C ALA A 96 11.54 13.46 -16.69
N THR A 97 12.86 13.68 -16.60
CA THR A 97 13.73 13.16 -15.54
C THR A 97 13.40 13.70 -14.15
N ASP A 98 12.68 14.81 -14.08
CA ASP A 98 12.20 15.43 -12.84
C ASP A 98 10.82 14.90 -12.39
N SER A 99 10.22 13.98 -13.14
CA SER A 99 8.98 13.30 -12.75
C SER A 99 9.22 12.19 -11.70
N CYS A 100 8.13 11.74 -11.08
CA CYS A 100 8.13 10.71 -10.04
C CYS A 100 8.90 9.46 -10.48
N ALA A 101 9.88 9.04 -9.66
CA ALA A 101 10.73 7.90 -9.99
C ALA A 101 9.95 6.57 -10.04
N TYR A 102 8.93 6.37 -9.19
CA TYR A 102 8.09 5.16 -9.30
C TYR A 102 7.39 5.09 -10.66
N HIS A 103 6.81 6.21 -11.08
CA HIS A 103 6.09 6.35 -12.33
C HIS A 103 7.00 6.12 -13.54
N ARG A 104 8.22 6.71 -13.56
CA ARG A 104 9.21 6.43 -14.60
C ARG A 104 9.67 4.98 -14.63
N ALA A 105 10.04 4.40 -13.48
CA ALA A 105 10.47 3.01 -13.41
C ALA A 105 9.39 2.06 -13.98
N VAL A 106 8.15 2.33 -13.63
CA VAL A 106 7.02 1.47 -14.00
C VAL A 106 6.61 1.65 -15.46
N MET A 107 6.63 2.88 -15.99
CA MET A 107 6.46 3.10 -17.43
C MET A 107 7.57 2.45 -18.24
N GLY A 108 8.83 2.57 -17.83
CA GLY A 108 9.93 1.86 -18.47
C GLY A 108 9.75 0.35 -18.45
N ALA A 109 9.20 -0.21 -17.37
CA ALA A 109 8.88 -1.63 -17.28
C ALA A 109 7.76 -2.05 -18.24
N VAL A 110 6.75 -1.21 -18.48
CA VAL A 110 5.73 -1.45 -19.51
C VAL A 110 6.35 -1.42 -20.91
N LEU A 111 7.11 -0.39 -21.22
CA LEU A 111 7.74 -0.20 -22.54
C LEU A 111 8.69 -1.36 -22.89
N LYS A 112 9.33 -1.95 -21.88
CA LYS A 112 10.19 -3.13 -22.03
C LYS A 112 9.45 -4.47 -21.91
N ASN A 113 8.12 -4.47 -21.88
CA ASN A 113 7.28 -5.67 -21.75
C ASN A 113 7.60 -6.52 -20.50
N ALA A 114 8.08 -5.88 -19.43
CA ALA A 114 8.36 -6.53 -18.16
C ALA A 114 7.12 -6.63 -17.27
N MET A 115 6.11 -5.79 -17.50
CA MET A 115 4.83 -5.80 -16.79
C MET A 115 3.81 -6.71 -17.49
N PRO A 116 3.03 -7.51 -16.73
CA PRO A 116 1.98 -8.34 -17.30
C PRO A 116 0.85 -7.46 -17.84
N GLU A 117 0.34 -7.85 -19.01
CA GLU A 117 -0.79 -7.20 -19.65
C GLU A 117 -2.05 -7.34 -18.78
N PRO A 118 -2.73 -6.24 -18.41
CA PRO A 118 -3.96 -6.30 -17.61
C PRO A 118 -5.18 -6.60 -18.49
N ASP A 119 -6.27 -7.02 -17.87
CA ASP A 119 -7.59 -7.10 -18.53
C ASP A 119 -8.24 -5.71 -18.65
N PHE A 120 -8.02 -4.85 -17.66
CA PHE A 120 -8.50 -3.47 -17.60
C PHE A 120 -7.70 -2.66 -16.57
N ILE A 121 -7.89 -1.34 -16.56
CA ILE A 121 -7.12 -0.41 -15.73
C ILE A 121 -8.06 0.50 -14.95
N ILE A 122 -7.72 0.77 -13.69
CA ILE A 122 -8.52 1.62 -12.79
C ILE A 122 -7.65 2.76 -12.25
N GLY A 123 -7.92 3.99 -12.70
CA GLY A 123 -7.28 5.17 -12.17
C GLY A 123 -8.01 5.77 -10.99
N THR A 124 -7.27 6.47 -10.13
CA THR A 124 -7.80 7.28 -9.04
C THR A 124 -7.22 8.69 -9.15
N SER A 125 -8.03 9.72 -8.94
CA SER A 125 -7.54 11.12 -8.95
C SER A 125 -6.69 11.48 -7.72
N SER A 126 -6.63 10.60 -6.72
CA SER A 126 -5.84 10.70 -5.50
C SER A 126 -4.77 9.60 -5.44
N PRO A 127 -3.56 9.85 -4.88
CA PRO A 127 -3.10 11.08 -4.26
C PRO A 127 -2.84 12.20 -5.26
N CYS A 128 -2.38 11.88 -6.46
CA CYS A 128 -1.81 12.86 -7.37
C CYS A 128 -2.22 12.63 -8.83
N THR A 129 -2.23 13.71 -9.60
CA THR A 129 -2.52 13.69 -11.04
C THR A 129 -1.46 12.94 -11.84
N ALA A 130 -0.20 12.89 -11.39
CA ALA A 130 0.85 12.11 -12.02
C ALA A 130 0.55 10.59 -11.97
N GLY A 131 0.00 10.11 -10.85
CA GLY A 131 -0.43 8.72 -10.71
C GLY A 131 -1.55 8.38 -11.70
N LEU A 132 -2.56 9.26 -11.80
CA LEU A 132 -3.64 9.13 -12.76
C LEU A 132 -3.12 9.13 -14.22
N ALA A 133 -2.20 10.04 -14.54
CA ALA A 133 -1.61 10.12 -15.88
C ALA A 133 -0.83 8.84 -16.24
N ILE A 134 -0.14 8.22 -15.29
CA ILE A 134 0.58 6.96 -15.56
C ILE A 134 -0.36 5.81 -15.85
N VAL A 135 -1.44 5.65 -15.07
CA VAL A 135 -2.40 4.57 -15.33
C VAL A 135 -3.20 4.81 -16.63
N GLU A 136 -3.45 6.06 -17.01
CA GLU A 136 -3.99 6.41 -18.33
C GLU A 136 -3.00 6.02 -19.44
N ASN A 137 -1.71 6.31 -19.27
CA ASN A 137 -0.66 5.87 -20.20
C ASN A 137 -0.59 4.34 -20.30
N PHE A 138 -0.70 3.62 -19.18
CA PHE A 138 -0.79 2.16 -19.21
C PHE A 138 -1.95 1.69 -20.10
N ALA A 139 -3.12 2.31 -19.97
CA ALA A 139 -4.31 1.90 -20.72
C ALA A 139 -4.10 2.11 -22.22
N HIS A 140 -3.44 3.20 -22.59
CA HIS A 140 -3.07 3.48 -23.97
C HIS A 140 -2.04 2.48 -24.52
N GLN A 141 -0.99 2.19 -23.75
CA GLN A 141 0.08 1.26 -24.17
C GLN A 141 -0.46 -0.16 -24.37
N TYR A 142 -1.27 -0.65 -23.43
CA TYR A 142 -1.88 -1.98 -23.52
C TYR A 142 -3.17 -2.02 -24.35
N LYS A 143 -3.70 -0.87 -24.76
CA LYS A 143 -4.99 -0.73 -25.46
C LYS A 143 -6.13 -1.41 -24.71
N LYS A 144 -6.25 -1.09 -23.42
CA LYS A 144 -7.24 -1.67 -22.50
C LYS A 144 -8.24 -0.63 -22.03
N ASP A 145 -9.40 -1.12 -21.61
CA ASP A 145 -10.43 -0.27 -21.03
C ASP A 145 -9.94 0.37 -19.73
N PHE A 146 -10.34 1.63 -19.54
CA PHE A 146 -9.87 2.48 -18.45
C PHE A 146 -11.05 3.09 -17.70
N PHE A 147 -11.08 2.90 -16.39
CA PHE A 147 -12.08 3.49 -15.50
C PHE A 147 -11.41 4.46 -14.53
N VAL A 148 -12.01 5.62 -14.28
CA VAL A 148 -11.45 6.62 -13.34
C VAL A 148 -12.40 6.86 -12.17
N LEU A 149 -11.88 6.67 -10.96
CA LEU A 149 -12.49 7.10 -9.71
C LEU A 149 -12.00 8.50 -9.34
N ASN A 150 -12.88 9.48 -9.42
CA ASN A 150 -12.58 10.84 -8.97
C ASN A 150 -12.84 10.94 -7.46
N VAL A 151 -11.76 10.88 -6.68
CA VAL A 151 -11.78 10.94 -5.21
C VAL A 151 -11.81 12.40 -4.74
N PRO A 152 -12.89 12.87 -4.09
CA PRO A 152 -12.96 14.21 -3.53
C PRO A 152 -11.97 14.42 -2.37
N GLN A 153 -11.56 15.66 -2.15
CA GLN A 153 -10.72 16.05 -1.00
C GLN A 153 -11.52 16.46 0.24
N ASN A 154 -12.80 16.79 0.07
CA ASN A 154 -13.66 17.25 1.17
C ASN A 154 -14.55 16.10 1.64
N TYR A 155 -14.64 15.92 2.97
CA TYR A 155 -15.50 14.92 3.59
C TYR A 155 -16.91 15.49 3.82
N THR A 156 -17.72 15.56 2.78
CA THR A 156 -19.12 16.02 2.84
C THR A 156 -20.08 14.94 2.38
N LYS A 157 -21.37 15.05 2.76
CA LYS A 157 -22.42 14.12 2.31
C LYS A 157 -22.50 14.02 0.79
N ASP A 158 -22.37 15.15 0.09
CA ASP A 158 -22.42 15.20 -1.37
C ASP A 158 -21.18 14.54 -2.01
N ALA A 159 -19.99 14.77 -1.44
CA ALA A 159 -18.76 14.13 -1.90
C ALA A 159 -18.81 12.60 -1.72
N ILE A 160 -19.32 12.15 -0.56
CA ILE A 160 -19.52 10.73 -0.26
C ILE A 160 -20.52 10.11 -1.25
N LYS A 161 -21.67 10.76 -1.47
CA LYS A 161 -22.68 10.29 -2.43
C LYS A 161 -22.12 10.21 -3.86
N TYR A 162 -21.39 11.24 -4.27
CA TYR A 162 -20.74 11.29 -5.59
C TYR A 162 -19.76 10.14 -5.80
N LEU A 163 -18.88 9.87 -4.83
CA LEU A 163 -17.93 8.77 -4.94
C LEU A 163 -18.61 7.41 -4.79
N SER A 164 -19.65 7.29 -3.95
CA SER A 164 -20.46 6.07 -3.82
C SER A 164 -21.09 5.65 -5.16
N ASN A 165 -21.63 6.61 -5.91
CA ASN A 165 -22.19 6.35 -7.25
C ASN A 165 -21.10 5.84 -8.21
N GLN A 166 -19.90 6.44 -8.19
CA GLN A 166 -18.78 5.97 -9.01
C GLN A 166 -18.29 4.57 -8.60
N VAL A 167 -18.36 4.22 -7.32
CA VAL A 167 -18.05 2.85 -6.84
C VAL A 167 -19.07 1.84 -7.38
N GLU A 168 -20.35 2.21 -7.43
CA GLU A 168 -21.39 1.37 -8.05
C GLU A 168 -21.18 1.22 -9.57
N GLU A 169 -20.82 2.30 -10.27
CA GLU A 169 -20.45 2.25 -11.69
C GLU A 169 -19.22 1.37 -11.94
N LEU A 170 -18.22 1.42 -11.06
CA LEU A 170 -17.06 0.54 -11.10
C LEU A 170 -17.45 -0.93 -10.96
N VAL A 171 -18.43 -1.26 -10.11
CA VAL A 171 -18.95 -2.63 -10.01
C VAL A 171 -19.55 -3.08 -11.34
N GLY A 172 -20.29 -2.20 -12.02
CA GLY A 172 -20.81 -2.47 -13.36
C GLY A 172 -19.70 -2.72 -14.38
N PHE A 173 -18.67 -1.85 -14.40
CA PHE A 173 -17.49 -1.98 -15.25
C PHE A 173 -16.78 -3.32 -15.04
N VAL A 174 -16.42 -3.65 -13.80
CA VAL A 174 -15.71 -4.89 -13.46
C VAL A 174 -16.58 -6.13 -13.75
N SER A 175 -17.88 -6.07 -13.49
CA SER A 175 -18.82 -7.17 -13.85
C SER A 175 -18.86 -7.39 -15.35
N GLY A 176 -18.75 -6.32 -16.15
CA GLY A 176 -18.66 -6.36 -17.61
C GLY A 176 -17.42 -7.10 -18.12
N HIS A 177 -16.28 -6.95 -17.46
CA HIS A 177 -15.03 -7.66 -17.80
C HIS A 177 -15.00 -9.09 -17.28
N THR A 178 -15.36 -9.30 -16.02
CA THR A 178 -15.32 -10.62 -15.36
C THR A 178 -16.47 -11.54 -15.79
N LYS A 179 -17.50 -10.99 -16.44
CA LYS A 179 -18.76 -11.67 -16.81
C LYS A 179 -19.48 -12.29 -15.62
N LYS A 180 -19.26 -11.74 -14.41
CA LYS A 180 -19.86 -12.21 -13.16
C LYS A 180 -20.38 -11.00 -12.37
N PRO A 181 -21.62 -11.03 -11.88
CA PRO A 181 -22.12 -9.97 -11.00
C PRO A 181 -21.39 -10.02 -9.64
N LEU A 182 -21.37 -8.88 -8.96
CA LEU A 182 -20.90 -8.81 -7.57
C LEU A 182 -21.76 -9.69 -6.66
N SER A 183 -21.13 -10.62 -5.96
CA SER A 183 -21.80 -11.43 -4.93
C SER A 183 -21.88 -10.63 -3.64
N LYS A 184 -23.11 -10.40 -3.14
CA LYS A 184 -23.33 -9.74 -1.84
C LYS A 184 -22.62 -10.45 -0.70
N GLU A 185 -22.64 -11.79 -0.69
CA GLU A 185 -21.97 -12.59 0.34
C GLU A 185 -20.45 -12.39 0.32
N LYS A 186 -19.82 -12.42 -0.86
CA LYS A 186 -18.39 -12.16 -0.99
C LYS A 186 -18.01 -10.73 -0.62
N LEU A 187 -18.84 -9.75 -0.97
CA LEU A 187 -18.63 -8.36 -0.59
C LEU A 187 -18.71 -8.21 0.93
N ASN A 188 -19.75 -8.74 1.58
CA ASN A 188 -19.91 -8.67 3.02
C ASN A 188 -18.72 -9.31 3.75
N LEU A 189 -18.30 -10.50 3.31
CA LEU A 189 -17.12 -11.15 3.86
C LEU A 189 -15.84 -10.32 3.67
N ALA A 190 -15.69 -9.65 2.53
CA ALA A 190 -14.57 -8.76 2.29
C ALA A 190 -14.61 -7.54 3.24
N LEU A 191 -15.77 -6.92 3.45
CA LEU A 191 -15.93 -5.79 4.37
C LEU A 191 -15.69 -6.20 5.83
N GLU A 192 -16.16 -7.37 6.24
CA GLU A 192 -15.89 -7.93 7.58
C GLU A 192 -14.39 -8.18 7.78
N ASN A 193 -13.72 -8.82 6.82
CA ASN A 193 -12.26 -9.02 6.87
C ASN A 193 -11.50 -7.69 6.86
N PHE A 194 -11.99 -6.68 6.13
CA PHE A 194 -11.43 -5.34 6.14
C PHE A 194 -11.53 -4.71 7.52
N ASN A 195 -12.70 -4.80 8.17
CA ASN A 195 -12.92 -4.27 9.51
C ASN A 195 -12.03 -4.96 10.55
N LEU A 196 -11.93 -6.29 10.49
CA LEU A 196 -11.03 -7.06 11.37
C LEU A 196 -9.58 -6.66 11.16
N SER A 197 -9.12 -6.59 9.90
CA SER A 197 -7.75 -6.16 9.57
C SER A 197 -7.47 -4.74 10.03
N SER A 198 -8.44 -3.83 9.88
CA SER A 198 -8.33 -2.43 10.31
C SER A 198 -8.22 -2.32 11.83
N GLN A 199 -9.00 -3.10 12.58
CA GLN A 199 -8.89 -3.12 14.04
C GLN A 199 -7.54 -3.70 14.48
N LEU A 200 -7.07 -4.78 13.86
CA LEU A 200 -5.76 -5.34 14.16
C LEU A 200 -4.62 -4.37 13.83
N LEU A 201 -4.73 -3.61 12.73
CA LEU A 201 -3.77 -2.54 12.41
C LEU A 201 -3.76 -1.46 13.49
N LYS A 202 -4.93 -1.01 13.97
CA LYS A 202 -5.03 -0.08 15.11
C LYS A 202 -4.29 -0.65 16.32
N ASP A 203 -4.54 -1.91 16.67
CA ASP A 203 -3.87 -2.56 17.80
C ASP A 203 -2.34 -2.65 17.61
N ILE A 204 -1.85 -2.99 16.42
CA ILE A 204 -0.41 -3.02 16.09
C ILE A 204 0.22 -1.64 16.32
N TYR A 205 -0.45 -0.59 15.85
CA TYR A 205 0.00 0.78 15.95
C TYR A 205 -0.07 1.30 17.40
N GLU A 206 -1.07 0.91 18.19
CA GLU A 206 -1.08 1.15 19.64
C GLU A 206 0.11 0.47 20.34
N LEU A 207 0.43 -0.78 20.01
CA LEU A 207 1.60 -1.47 20.58
C LEU A 207 2.92 -0.74 20.25
N ALA A 208 3.02 -0.11 19.07
CA ALA A 208 4.18 0.67 18.67
C ALA A 208 4.41 1.93 19.53
N LYS A 209 3.38 2.41 20.26
CA LYS A 209 3.49 3.52 21.22
C LYS A 209 4.21 3.16 22.53
N THR A 210 4.37 1.86 22.81
CA THR A 210 5.10 1.37 24.00
C THR A 210 6.52 1.98 24.07
N LYS A 211 7.04 2.17 25.29
CA LYS A 211 8.39 2.69 25.57
C LYS A 211 9.23 1.67 26.35
N PRO A 212 10.34 1.16 25.79
CA PRO A 212 10.76 1.30 24.39
C PRO A 212 9.80 0.59 23.42
N SER A 213 9.74 1.03 22.17
CA SER A 213 8.85 0.46 21.15
C SER A 213 9.27 -0.98 20.82
N PRO A 214 8.33 -1.93 20.61
CA PRO A 214 8.67 -3.26 20.10
C PRO A 214 8.98 -3.25 18.59
N VAL A 215 8.71 -2.13 17.92
CA VAL A 215 8.93 -1.92 16.48
C VAL A 215 10.33 -1.35 16.25
N ASP A 216 11.02 -1.86 15.23
CA ASP A 216 12.23 -1.23 14.69
C ASP A 216 11.89 -0.48 13.40
N SER A 217 12.83 0.35 12.91
CA SER A 217 12.65 1.20 11.72
C SER A 217 12.28 0.41 10.45
N ARG A 218 12.43 -0.92 10.44
CA ARG A 218 12.21 -1.79 9.29
C ARG A 218 10.91 -2.56 9.35
N LEU A 219 10.37 -2.81 10.55
CA LEU A 219 9.31 -3.79 10.75
C LEU A 219 7.97 -3.33 10.15
N LEU A 220 7.59 -2.07 10.38
CA LEU A 220 6.34 -1.47 9.89
C LEU A 220 6.56 -0.53 8.69
N ARG A 221 7.71 -0.64 8.03
CA ARG A 221 8.09 0.20 6.90
C ARG A 221 7.09 0.04 5.73
N ASP A 222 6.41 1.13 5.36
CA ASP A 222 5.34 1.19 4.34
C ASP A 222 4.19 0.17 4.56
N PHE A 223 4.07 -0.37 5.77
CA PHE A 223 3.20 -1.49 6.06
C PHE A 223 1.73 -1.15 5.80
N GLY A 224 1.27 0.03 6.25
CA GLY A 224 -0.12 0.46 6.06
C GLY A 224 -0.54 0.56 4.58
N VAL A 225 0.32 1.14 3.74
CA VAL A 225 0.02 1.33 2.30
C VAL A 225 -0.02 0.01 1.57
N VAL A 226 0.98 -0.85 1.79
CA VAL A 226 1.06 -2.13 1.06
C VAL A 226 0.05 -3.14 1.61
N MET A 227 -0.30 -3.09 2.89
CA MET A 227 -1.37 -3.92 3.45
C MET A 227 -2.71 -3.70 2.75
N ALA A 228 -2.97 -2.51 2.19
CA ALA A 228 -4.21 -2.23 1.44
C ALA A 228 -4.48 -3.26 0.31
N LEU A 229 -3.44 -3.84 -0.29
CA LEU A 229 -3.55 -4.89 -1.32
C LEU A 229 -4.11 -6.22 -0.79
N LEU A 230 -4.01 -6.45 0.52
CA LEU A 230 -4.41 -7.69 1.19
C LEU A 230 -5.63 -7.48 2.10
N MET A 231 -6.00 -6.23 2.38
CA MET A 231 -7.17 -5.91 3.18
C MET A 231 -8.45 -6.43 2.51
N GLY A 232 -9.41 -6.84 3.34
CA GLY A 232 -10.63 -7.50 2.87
C GLY A 232 -10.47 -8.98 2.53
N THR A 233 -9.30 -9.57 2.84
CA THR A 233 -9.08 -11.02 2.71
C THR A 233 -8.76 -11.64 4.07
N LYS A 234 -9.06 -12.93 4.24
CA LYS A 234 -8.61 -13.69 5.40
C LYS A 234 -7.10 -13.65 5.57
N THR A 235 -6.35 -13.69 4.47
CA THR A 235 -4.89 -13.58 4.46
C THR A 235 -4.41 -12.27 5.11
N GLY A 236 -5.06 -11.15 4.78
CA GLY A 236 -4.76 -9.85 5.39
C GLY A 236 -4.97 -9.88 6.91
N VAL A 237 -6.07 -10.47 7.37
CA VAL A 237 -6.37 -10.66 8.81
C VAL A 237 -5.27 -11.50 9.47
N ASP A 238 -4.90 -12.64 8.87
CA ASP A 238 -3.90 -13.56 9.41
C ASP A 238 -2.50 -12.92 9.51
N ILE A 239 -2.13 -12.05 8.55
CA ILE A 239 -0.89 -11.27 8.61
C ILE A 239 -0.95 -10.26 9.74
N CYS A 240 -2.01 -9.46 9.83
CA CYS A 240 -2.14 -8.47 10.91
C CYS A 240 -2.09 -9.16 12.29
N GLN A 241 -2.79 -10.30 12.44
CA GLN A 241 -2.75 -11.07 13.67
C GLN A 241 -1.32 -11.54 14.00
N ALA A 242 -0.57 -12.05 13.01
CA ALA A 242 0.81 -12.47 13.22
C ALA A 242 1.72 -11.30 13.67
N PHE A 243 1.56 -10.10 13.10
CA PHE A 243 2.31 -8.92 13.54
C PHE A 243 1.94 -8.51 14.96
N LYS A 244 0.64 -8.50 15.29
CA LYS A 244 0.16 -8.20 16.64
C LYS A 244 0.73 -9.17 17.67
N ASP A 245 0.70 -10.48 17.38
CA ASP A 245 1.23 -11.52 18.27
C ASP A 245 2.74 -11.39 18.44
N GLU A 246 3.48 -11.10 17.37
CA GLU A 246 4.92 -10.87 17.42
C GLU A 246 5.27 -9.65 18.28
N LEU A 247 4.56 -8.54 18.13
CA LEU A 247 4.78 -7.33 18.95
C LEU A 247 4.46 -7.58 20.43
N ASN A 248 3.35 -8.26 20.73
CA ASN A 248 3.01 -8.65 22.10
C ASN A 248 4.08 -9.56 22.72
N HIS A 249 4.58 -10.52 21.96
CA HIS A 249 5.66 -11.40 22.42
C HIS A 249 6.94 -10.62 22.72
N ARG A 250 7.33 -9.66 21.85
CA ARG A 250 8.49 -8.79 22.07
C ARG A 250 8.35 -7.96 23.34
N ILE A 251 7.17 -7.39 23.58
CA ILE A 251 6.86 -6.64 24.82
C ILE A 251 6.99 -7.57 26.04
N LYS A 252 6.33 -8.73 26.02
CA LYS A 252 6.31 -9.67 27.16
C LYS A 252 7.70 -10.20 27.52
N THR A 253 8.54 -10.46 26.53
CA THR A 253 9.88 -11.05 26.74
C THR A 253 10.98 -10.03 26.95
N GLY A 254 10.67 -8.73 26.84
CA GLY A 254 11.68 -7.67 26.85
C GLY A 254 12.66 -7.74 25.67
N ARG A 255 12.37 -8.56 24.63
CA ARG A 255 13.13 -8.62 23.38
C ARG A 255 12.79 -7.42 22.50
N HIS A 256 13.07 -6.24 23.03
CA HIS A 256 13.05 -5.02 22.26
C HIS A 256 14.36 -4.99 21.46
N HIS A 257 14.29 -5.18 20.15
CA HIS A 257 15.37 -4.71 19.25
C HIS A 257 15.62 -3.18 19.42
N ALA A 258 14.78 -2.50 20.21
CA ALA A 258 14.82 -1.11 20.64
C ALA A 258 15.51 -0.84 21.99
N SER A 259 16.39 -1.73 22.49
CA SER A 259 17.15 -1.48 23.75
C SER A 259 18.05 -0.23 23.73
N LYS A 260 18.11 0.51 22.62
CA LYS A 260 18.80 1.79 22.44
C LYS A 260 17.87 2.96 22.07
N GLU A 261 16.55 2.85 22.22
CA GLU A 261 15.62 3.95 21.91
C GLU A 261 15.86 5.16 22.82
N LYS A 262 16.63 6.13 22.32
CA LYS A 262 16.90 7.43 22.93
C LYS A 262 16.03 8.54 22.33
N LYS A 263 15.67 8.39 21.05
CA LYS A 263 14.88 9.34 20.28
C LYS A 263 13.82 8.62 19.45
N ARG A 264 12.58 9.10 19.48
CA ARG A 264 11.47 8.59 18.69
C ARG A 264 11.26 9.50 17.49
N LEU A 265 11.29 8.91 16.30
CA LEU A 265 11.12 9.63 15.05
C LEU A 265 9.82 9.23 14.37
N MET A 266 9.24 10.17 13.64
CA MET A 266 8.18 9.93 12.67
C MET A 266 8.75 10.03 11.25
N TRP A 267 8.27 9.17 10.36
CA TRP A 267 8.53 9.33 8.93
C TRP A 267 7.37 9.95 8.21
N ILE A 268 7.67 10.92 7.35
CA ILE A 268 6.69 11.64 6.56
C ILE A 268 6.78 11.11 5.12
N GLN A 269 5.62 10.85 4.50
CA GLN A 269 5.50 10.29 3.14
C GLN A 269 6.09 8.87 2.97
N ASN A 270 6.34 8.45 1.73
CA ASN A 270 6.88 7.14 1.39
C ASN A 270 8.35 6.98 1.80
N ARG A 271 8.73 5.75 2.18
CA ARG A 271 10.11 5.40 2.54
C ARG A 271 11.04 5.37 1.33
N ILE A 272 12.34 5.46 1.60
CA ILE A 272 13.39 5.29 0.58
C ILE A 272 13.46 3.81 0.19
N GLN A 273 13.07 3.48 -1.04
CA GLN A 273 12.93 2.06 -1.46
C GLN A 273 14.21 1.37 -1.89
N TYR A 274 15.17 2.11 -2.44
CA TYR A 274 16.47 1.54 -2.76
C TYR A 274 17.28 1.27 -1.48
N PRO A 275 18.23 0.32 -1.51
CA PRO A 275 19.10 0.05 -0.37
C PRO A 275 19.88 1.30 0.04
N PHE A 276 19.56 1.82 1.23
CA PHE A 276 20.20 2.99 1.80
C PHE A 276 20.40 2.77 3.30
N PRO A 277 21.60 2.99 3.86
CA PRO A 277 21.97 2.55 5.22
C PRO A 277 21.37 3.40 6.36
N MET A 278 20.26 4.11 6.11
CA MET A 278 19.65 5.02 7.07
C MET A 278 19.21 4.32 8.36
N ASP A 279 18.66 3.11 8.27
CA ASP A 279 18.25 2.36 9.46
C ASP A 279 19.44 2.09 10.39
N ASN A 280 20.61 1.75 9.83
CA ASN A 280 21.84 1.53 10.61
C ASN A 280 22.34 2.85 11.22
N MET A 281 22.34 3.94 10.44
CA MET A 281 22.74 5.27 10.92
C MET A 281 21.87 5.74 12.09
N LEU A 282 20.56 5.52 12.02
CA LEU A 282 19.62 5.86 13.09
C LEU A 282 19.82 4.97 14.32
N ASP A 283 20.04 3.67 14.10
CA ASP A 283 20.31 2.71 15.17
C ASP A 283 21.58 3.06 15.97
N ASP A 284 22.65 3.52 15.30
CA ASP A 284 23.89 3.98 15.94
C ASP A 284 23.68 5.22 16.82
N LEU A 285 22.78 6.11 16.40
CA LEU A 285 22.38 7.31 17.16
C LEU A 285 21.37 7.01 18.28
N GLY A 286 20.81 5.79 18.32
CA GLY A 286 19.71 5.45 19.22
C GLY A 286 18.38 6.12 18.85
N ALA A 287 18.23 6.53 17.58
CA ALA A 287 16.99 7.05 17.05
C ALA A 287 16.18 5.93 16.40
N LYS A 288 14.88 5.87 16.66
CA LYS A 288 13.98 4.82 16.14
C LYS A 288 12.80 5.45 15.47
N ILE A 289 12.49 5.01 14.26
CA ILE A 289 11.23 5.41 13.63
C ILE A 289 10.13 4.49 14.14
N VAL A 290 9.20 5.06 14.90
CA VAL A 290 8.13 4.30 15.59
C VAL A 290 6.80 4.39 14.86
N VAL A 291 6.67 5.33 13.93
CA VAL A 291 5.46 5.54 13.12
C VAL A 291 5.80 6.21 11.79
N ASP A 292 5.03 5.86 10.77
CA ASP A 292 5.02 6.50 9.47
C ASP A 292 3.70 7.27 9.38
N GLU A 293 3.70 8.44 8.76
CA GLU A 293 2.49 9.23 8.51
C GLU A 293 1.37 8.37 7.89
N LEU A 294 1.77 7.46 6.99
CA LEU A 294 0.88 6.59 6.21
C LEU A 294 0.48 5.31 6.95
N ASN A 295 1.05 5.06 8.13
CA ASN A 295 0.67 3.99 9.03
C ASN A 295 -0.44 4.42 9.99
N ASN A 296 -1.25 5.42 9.63
CA ASN A 296 -2.41 5.82 10.42
C ASN A 296 -3.71 5.19 9.87
N VAL A 297 -4.52 4.61 10.75
CA VAL A 297 -5.83 4.04 10.41
C VAL A 297 -6.90 5.10 10.64
N THR A 298 -7.23 5.84 9.59
CA THR A 298 -8.22 6.94 9.61
C THR A 298 -9.65 6.50 9.27
N TRP A 299 -9.87 5.20 9.06
CA TRP A 299 -11.11 4.68 8.52
C TRP A 299 -12.12 4.33 9.61
N GLU A 300 -13.38 4.69 9.36
CA GLU A 300 -14.54 4.17 10.08
C GLU A 300 -14.75 2.69 9.74
N PRO A 301 -15.33 1.88 10.65
CA PRO A 301 -15.77 0.54 10.30
C PRO A 301 -16.75 0.57 9.12
N MET A 302 -16.55 -0.33 8.17
CA MET A 302 -17.37 -0.47 6.97
C MET A 302 -18.72 -1.08 7.33
N ASP A 303 -19.80 -0.47 6.86
CA ASP A 303 -21.17 -0.95 7.01
C ASP A 303 -21.54 -1.85 5.82
N THR A 304 -21.91 -3.10 6.11
CA THR A 304 -22.34 -4.08 5.10
C THR A 304 -23.71 -3.78 4.50
N ASP A 305 -24.55 -2.99 5.18
CA ASP A 305 -25.84 -2.55 4.64
C ASP A 305 -25.68 -1.36 3.68
N ASN A 306 -24.60 -0.59 3.84
CA ASN A 306 -24.25 0.57 3.00
C ASN A 306 -22.81 0.45 2.46
N PRO A 307 -22.51 -0.57 1.63
CA PRO A 307 -21.13 -0.92 1.26
C PRO A 307 -20.46 0.16 0.41
N TYR A 308 -21.14 0.72 -0.59
CA TYR A 308 -20.56 1.72 -1.48
C TYR A 308 -20.31 3.05 -0.77
N GLU A 309 -21.21 3.46 0.12
CA GLU A 309 -21.03 4.63 0.96
C GLU A 309 -19.82 4.45 1.89
N SER A 310 -19.67 3.28 2.49
CA SER A 310 -18.54 2.94 3.36
C SER A 310 -17.20 2.96 2.61
N ILE A 311 -17.15 2.37 1.41
CA ILE A 311 -15.97 2.40 0.53
C ILE A 311 -15.62 3.85 0.16
N ALA A 312 -16.61 4.65 -0.22
CA ALA A 312 -16.41 6.06 -0.55
C ALA A 312 -15.86 6.87 0.64
N LYS A 313 -16.47 6.74 1.82
CA LYS A 313 -15.99 7.37 3.06
C LYS A 313 -14.54 7.03 3.33
N ARG A 314 -14.19 5.74 3.27
CA ARG A 314 -12.81 5.27 3.45
C ARG A 314 -11.86 5.93 2.45
N MET A 315 -12.19 5.90 1.16
CA MET A 315 -11.32 6.45 0.10
C MET A 315 -11.04 7.95 0.26
N ILE A 316 -12.05 8.72 0.69
CA ILE A 316 -11.91 10.15 0.98
C ILE A 316 -11.07 10.37 2.25
N SER A 317 -11.22 9.49 3.25
CA SER A 317 -10.50 9.60 4.53
C SER A 317 -9.07 9.04 4.51
N ILE A 318 -8.58 8.48 3.39
CA ILE A 318 -7.16 8.11 3.28
C ILE A 318 -6.31 9.39 3.46
N PRO A 319 -5.22 9.37 4.26
CA PRO A 319 -4.38 10.56 4.49
C PRO A 319 -3.91 11.27 3.21
N PHE A 320 -3.70 10.49 2.15
CA PHE A 320 -3.40 10.95 0.78
C PHE A 320 -4.48 11.80 0.11
N SER A 321 -5.74 11.64 0.50
CA SER A 321 -6.89 12.34 -0.09
C SER A 321 -7.28 13.59 0.68
N MET A 322 -6.80 13.75 1.92
CA MET A 322 -7.15 14.85 2.80
C MET A 322 -6.63 16.22 2.35
N SER A 323 -7.27 17.28 2.84
CA SER A 323 -6.75 18.63 2.73
C SER A 323 -5.41 18.80 3.47
N THR A 324 -4.62 19.81 3.09
CA THR A 324 -3.34 20.10 3.77
C THR A 324 -3.52 20.33 5.27
N SER A 325 -4.56 21.05 5.67
CA SER A 325 -4.84 21.36 7.08
C SER A 325 -5.15 20.10 7.90
N GLU A 326 -5.95 19.19 7.36
CA GLU A 326 -6.27 17.92 8.01
C GLU A 326 -5.04 17.02 8.09
N ARG A 327 -4.22 16.96 7.03
CA ARG A 327 -2.95 16.22 7.04
C ARG A 327 -2.02 16.73 8.14
N ILE A 328 -1.83 18.06 8.26
CA ILE A 328 -1.01 18.67 9.31
C ILE A 328 -1.54 18.28 10.70
N LYS A 329 -2.86 18.37 10.90
CA LYS A 329 -3.48 17.96 12.16
C LYS A 329 -3.25 16.48 12.47
N THR A 330 -3.37 15.60 11.48
CA THR A 330 -3.07 14.17 11.65
C THR A 330 -1.62 13.94 12.06
N MET A 331 -0.66 14.61 11.42
CA MET A 331 0.76 14.50 11.81
C MET A 331 1.04 15.06 13.21
N GLN A 332 0.39 16.16 13.61
CA GLN A 332 0.49 16.69 14.96
C GLN A 332 -0.05 15.71 16.00
N ASN A 333 -1.20 15.08 15.73
CA ASN A 333 -1.76 14.05 16.60
C ASN A 333 -0.83 12.84 16.72
N LEU A 334 -0.30 12.34 15.59
CA LEU A 334 0.71 11.27 15.61
C LEU A 334 1.94 11.66 16.42
N ALA A 335 2.45 12.87 16.25
CA ALA A 335 3.60 13.36 17.00
C ALA A 335 3.37 13.38 18.51
N LEU A 336 2.18 13.82 18.95
CA LEU A 336 1.78 13.85 20.36
C LEU A 336 1.58 12.44 20.92
N GLU A 337 0.79 11.60 20.24
CA GLU A 337 0.44 10.25 20.69
C GLU A 337 1.66 9.32 20.78
N TYR A 338 2.56 9.41 19.81
CA TYR A 338 3.79 8.61 19.78
C TYR A 338 4.96 9.27 20.52
N GLN A 339 4.76 10.46 21.09
CA GLN A 339 5.77 11.22 21.82
C GLN A 339 7.07 11.39 21.00
N ILE A 340 6.90 11.91 19.78
CA ILE A 340 7.95 12.04 18.77
C ILE A 340 8.90 13.19 19.11
N ASP A 341 10.20 12.93 19.03
CA ASP A 341 11.29 13.91 19.22
C ASP A 341 11.68 14.65 17.93
N GLY A 342 11.40 14.06 16.77
CA GLY A 342 11.75 14.63 15.47
C GLY A 342 11.12 13.87 14.30
N ALA A 343 11.12 14.47 13.12
CA ALA A 343 10.58 13.86 11.92
C ALA A 343 11.61 13.82 10.80
N ILE A 344 11.51 12.81 9.93
CA ILE A 344 12.27 12.71 8.69
C ILE A 344 11.30 12.82 7.53
N ASN A 345 11.50 13.83 6.68
CA ASN A 345 10.84 13.96 5.39
C ASN A 345 11.90 13.91 4.27
N PRO A 346 11.91 12.87 3.42
CA PRO A 346 12.83 12.79 2.29
C PRO A 346 12.63 13.84 1.21
N CYS A 347 11.45 14.48 1.13
CA CYS A 347 11.11 15.47 0.11
C CYS A 347 11.50 15.03 -1.32
N HIS A 348 11.03 13.86 -1.74
CA HIS A 348 11.37 13.28 -3.04
C HIS A 348 11.07 14.27 -4.18
N TRP A 349 12.10 14.63 -4.96
CA TRP A 349 12.02 15.66 -6.01
C TRP A 349 10.88 15.42 -7.03
N GLY A 350 10.71 14.17 -7.46
CA GLY A 350 9.65 13.80 -8.41
C GLY A 350 8.25 13.77 -7.82
N CYS A 351 8.11 13.86 -6.49
CA CYS A 351 6.81 13.96 -5.83
C CYS A 351 6.45 15.44 -5.64
N ARG A 352 5.73 16.02 -6.62
CA ARG A 352 5.31 17.44 -6.57
C ARG A 352 4.47 17.78 -5.34
N GLN A 353 3.76 16.79 -4.79
CA GLN A 353 3.06 16.95 -3.52
C GLN A 353 4.03 17.10 -2.36
N GLY A 354 5.05 16.26 -2.31
CA GLY A 354 6.12 16.31 -1.32
C GLY A 354 7.05 17.52 -1.45
N THR A 355 7.13 18.16 -2.62
CA THR A 355 7.82 19.46 -2.80
C THR A 355 6.91 20.68 -2.59
N GLY A 356 5.61 20.46 -2.42
CA GLY A 356 4.59 21.50 -2.24
C GLY A 356 4.03 21.52 -0.82
N ALA A 357 2.75 21.91 -0.68
CA ALA A 357 2.09 22.02 0.63
C ALA A 357 2.02 20.71 1.44
N ARG A 358 2.29 19.55 0.81
CA ARG A 358 2.38 18.23 1.48
C ARG A 358 3.83 17.80 1.80
N GLY A 359 4.82 18.68 1.64
CA GLY A 359 6.20 18.51 2.06
C GLY A 359 6.52 19.05 3.47
N LEU A 360 5.54 19.69 4.09
CA LEU A 360 5.64 20.24 5.43
C LEU A 360 5.23 19.19 6.47
#